data_AF-H8ZEQ0-F1
#
_entry.id   AF-H8ZEQ0-F1
#
_cell.length_a   1.000
_cell.length_b   1.000
_cell.length_c   1.000
_cell.angle_alpha   90.00
_cell.angle_beta   90.00
_cell.angle_gamma   90.00
#
_symmetry.space_group_name_H-M   'P 1'
#
loop_
_entity.id
_entity.type
_entity.pdbx_description
1 polymer ?
#
loop_
_entity_poly.entity_id
_entity_poly.type
_entity_poly.pdbx_seq_one_letter_code
_entity_poly.pdbx_strand_id
1 'polypeptide(L)'
;MLGVDTSSKLFFTAIMGWEPITDMIEEGLAPEEIDVISTSISDTLSEFGRINKTDSIVLDLEDFLHSVFEEYGVSVSDELLSELVELVMKIHNTKNKNRE
;
A
#
# COMPACT_ATOMS: atom_id res chain seq x y z
N MET A 1 13.70 -18.38 3.14
CA MET A 1 12.82 -17.24 2.81
C MET A 1 12.90 -16.25 3.97
N LEU A 2 13.70 -15.18 3.86
CA LEU A 2 13.95 -14.22 4.97
C LEU A 2 14.13 -12.77 4.45
N GLY A 3 13.45 -12.40 3.37
CA GLY A 3 13.53 -11.05 2.77
C GLY A 3 12.18 -10.34 2.59
N VAL A 4 11.07 -11.07 2.73
CA VAL A 4 9.70 -10.56 2.49
C VAL A 4 9.19 -9.81 3.73
N ASP A 5 9.55 -10.29 4.92
CA ASP A 5 9.06 -9.83 6.24
C ASP A 5 9.32 -8.36 6.62
N THR A 6 10.40 -7.74 6.12
CA THR A 6 10.76 -6.36 6.53
C THR A 6 10.09 -5.30 5.67
N SER A 7 9.74 -5.63 4.43
CA SER A 7 9.17 -4.66 3.49
C SER A 7 7.67 -4.49 3.74
N SER A 8 6.95 -5.61 3.90
CA SER A 8 5.54 -5.60 4.31
C SER A 8 5.33 -4.87 5.64
N LYS A 9 6.23 -5.03 6.62
CA LYS A 9 6.16 -4.28 7.90
C LYS A 9 6.27 -2.77 7.76
N LEU A 10 7.04 -2.27 6.79
CA LEU A 10 7.14 -0.83 6.53
C LEU A 10 5.84 -0.30 5.94
N PHE A 11 5.23 -1.02 5.00
CA PHE A 11 3.93 -0.67 4.45
C PHE A 11 2.85 -0.74 5.52
N PHE A 12 2.80 -1.82 6.30
CA PHE A 12 1.86 -1.99 7.40
C PHE A 12 1.91 -0.83 8.39
N THR A 13 3.10 -0.48 8.86
CA THR A 13 3.28 0.61 9.83
C THR A 13 2.82 1.96 9.26
N ALA A 14 3.06 2.20 7.97
CA ALA A 14 2.67 3.44 7.34
C ALA A 14 1.17 3.50 7.07
N ILE A 15 0.56 2.41 6.59
CA ILE A 15 -0.88 2.33 6.36
C ILE A 15 -1.61 2.48 7.69
N MET A 16 -1.20 1.76 8.74
CA MET A 16 -1.75 1.92 10.10
C MET A 16 -1.58 3.33 10.69
N GLY A 17 -0.65 4.13 10.17
CA GLY A 17 -0.43 5.52 10.55
C GLY A 17 -1.12 6.55 9.66
N TRP A 18 -1.83 6.11 8.61
CA TRP A 18 -2.58 6.96 7.70
C TRP A 18 -3.97 7.22 8.30
N GLU A 19 -4.28 8.47 8.63
CA GLU A 19 -5.51 8.85 9.35
C GLU A 19 -6.79 8.20 8.78
N PRO A 20 -7.04 8.20 7.45
CA PRO A 20 -8.22 7.57 6.85
C PRO A 20 -8.35 6.06 7.12
N ILE A 21 -7.24 5.33 7.38
CA ILE A 21 -7.34 3.91 7.72
C ILE A 21 -8.06 3.72 9.06
N THR A 22 -7.94 4.68 9.97
CA THR A 22 -8.53 4.58 11.31
C THR A 22 -10.05 4.57 11.20
N ASP A 23 -10.58 5.46 10.37
CA ASP A 23 -12.00 5.53 10.05
C ASP A 23 -12.46 4.23 9.37
N MET A 24 -11.69 3.71 8.41
CA MET A 24 -12.02 2.43 7.75
C MET A 24 -12.05 1.24 8.74
N ILE A 25 -11.16 1.21 9.73
CA ILE A 25 -11.16 0.19 10.78
C ILE A 25 -12.40 0.33 11.67
N GLU A 26 -12.81 1.55 12.01
CA GLU A 26 -14.04 1.80 12.76
C GLU A 26 -15.30 1.39 11.97
N GLU A 27 -15.26 1.50 10.64
CA GLU A 27 -16.33 1.09 9.72
C GLU A 27 -16.36 -0.43 9.45
N GLY A 28 -15.30 -1.17 9.81
CA GLY A 28 -15.30 -2.63 9.79
C GLY A 28 -14.09 -3.31 9.15
N LEU A 29 -13.11 -2.56 8.63
CA LEU A 29 -11.87 -3.11 8.09
C LEU A 29 -11.03 -3.72 9.23
N ALA A 30 -10.74 -5.01 9.16
CA ALA A 30 -9.94 -5.67 10.18
C ALA A 30 -8.44 -5.31 10.02
N PRO A 31 -7.71 -5.07 11.11
CA PRO A 31 -6.26 -4.84 11.03
C PRO A 31 -5.47 -6.00 10.38
N GLU A 32 -6.01 -7.21 10.40
CA GLU A 32 -5.45 -8.38 9.71
C GLU A 32 -5.52 -8.22 8.17
N GLU A 33 -6.54 -7.54 7.64
CA GLU A 33 -6.69 -7.26 6.21
C GLU A 33 -5.63 -6.24 5.76
N ILE A 34 -5.24 -5.31 6.64
CA ILE A 34 -4.14 -4.37 6.40
C ILE A 34 -2.81 -5.10 6.28
N ASP A 35 -2.58 -6.17 7.03
CA ASP A 35 -1.38 -7.02 6.89
C ASP A 35 -1.33 -7.73 5.53
N VAL A 36 -2.48 -8.24 5.06
CA VAL A 36 -2.63 -8.86 3.74
C VAL A 36 -2.41 -7.83 2.62
N ILE A 37 -3.00 -6.64 2.73
CA ILE A 37 -2.79 -5.52 1.80
C ILE A 37 -1.30 -5.15 1.76
N SER A 38 -0.66 -5.00 2.91
CA SER A 38 0.75 -4.63 3.03
C SER A 38 1.69 -5.66 2.42
N THR A 39 1.37 -6.95 2.58
CA THR A 39 2.11 -8.05 1.96
C THR A 39 1.95 -8.03 0.45
N SER A 40 0.72 -7.88 -0.05
CA SER A 40 0.45 -7.84 -1.48
C SER A 40 1.11 -6.63 -2.16
N ILE A 41 1.06 -5.44 -1.54
CA ILE A 41 1.79 -4.26 -1.99
C ILE A 41 3.29 -4.55 -2.05
N SER A 42 3.84 -5.13 -0.98
CA SER A 42 5.27 -5.44 -0.92
C SER A 42 5.69 -6.39 -2.03
N ASP A 43 4.89 -7.41 -2.32
CA ASP A 43 5.17 -8.40 -3.37
C ASP A 43 5.07 -7.76 -4.75
N THR A 44 3.99 -7.01 -5.02
CA THR A 44 3.81 -6.25 -6.27
C THR A 44 4.99 -5.33 -6.52
N LEU A 45 5.41 -4.55 -5.52
CA LEU A 45 6.50 -3.57 -5.67
C LEU A 45 7.90 -4.20 -5.61
N SER A 46 8.04 -5.45 -5.17
CA SER A 46 9.35 -6.10 -5.02
C SER A 46 10.12 -6.24 -6.33
N GLU A 47 9.39 -6.33 -7.45
CA GLU A 47 9.94 -6.45 -8.80
C GLU A 47 10.29 -5.09 -9.42
N PHE A 48 9.89 -3.99 -8.77
CA PHE A 48 10.06 -2.65 -9.28
C PHE A 48 11.22 -1.91 -8.61
N GLY A 49 11.97 -1.18 -9.43
CA GLY A 49 12.97 -0.21 -8.97
C GLY A 49 12.32 1.06 -8.41
N ARG A 50 12.91 2.22 -8.66
CA ARG A 50 12.27 3.50 -8.29
C ARG A 50 11.04 3.73 -9.16
N ILE A 51 9.93 4.16 -8.54
CA ILE A 51 8.65 4.43 -9.21
C ILE A 51 8.35 5.92 -9.19
N ASN A 52 7.98 6.50 -10.32
CA ASN A 52 7.54 7.89 -10.46
C ASN A 52 6.02 7.95 -10.63
N LYS A 53 5.41 9.09 -10.27
CA LYS A 53 3.94 9.29 -10.35
C LYS A 53 3.38 9.16 -11.78
N THR A 54 4.22 9.27 -12.80
CA THR A 54 3.84 9.16 -14.21
C THR A 54 3.96 7.73 -14.76
N ASP A 55 4.47 6.80 -13.95
CA ASP A 55 4.67 5.43 -14.39
C ASP A 55 3.33 4.69 -14.44
N SER A 56 3.12 3.82 -15.44
CA SER A 56 1.85 3.10 -15.61
C SER A 56 1.49 2.24 -14.40
N ILE A 57 2.50 1.76 -13.67
CA ILE A 57 2.33 0.99 -12.43
C ILE A 57 1.55 1.74 -11.35
N VAL A 58 1.50 3.08 -11.41
CA VAL A 58 0.72 3.88 -10.45
C VAL A 58 -0.78 3.63 -10.64
N LEU A 59 -1.24 3.62 -11.90
CA LEU A 59 -2.63 3.29 -12.23
C LEU A 59 -2.94 1.84 -11.89
N ASP A 60 -2.02 0.92 -12.21
CA ASP A 60 -2.18 -0.50 -11.87
C ASP A 60 -2.26 -0.70 -10.34
N LEU A 61 -1.54 0.11 -9.56
CA LEU A 61 -1.57 0.06 -8.09
C LEU A 61 -2.85 0.67 -7.52
N GLU A 62 -3.36 1.75 -8.11
CA GLU A 62 -4.68 2.33 -7.77
C GLU A 62 -5.78 1.28 -8.03
N ASP A 63 -5.84 0.70 -9.23
CA ASP A 63 -6.82 -0.33 -9.60
C ASP A 63 -6.73 -1.57 -8.70
N PHE A 64 -5.50 -2.00 -8.37
CA PHE A 64 -5.26 -3.11 -7.45
C PHE A 64 -5.80 -2.81 -6.06
N LEU A 65 -5.44 -1.67 -5.47
CA LEU A 65 -5.89 -1.30 -4.13
C LEU A 65 -7.40 -1.11 -4.07
N HIS A 66 -7.99 -0.48 -5.10
CA HIS A 66 -9.44 -0.34 -5.20
C HIS A 66 -10.13 -1.69 -5.16
N SER A 67 -9.66 -2.65 -5.97
CA SER A 67 -10.21 -4.02 -6.00
C SER A 67 -10.10 -4.70 -4.64
N VAL A 68 -8.96 -4.54 -3.95
CA VAL A 68 -8.74 -5.14 -2.63
C VAL A 68 -9.68 -4.54 -1.58
N PHE A 69 -9.86 -3.21 -1.55
CA PHE A 69 -10.81 -2.60 -0.61
C PHE A 69 -12.26 -2.98 -0.92
N GLU A 70 -12.65 -3.06 -2.19
CA GLU A 70 -13.99 -3.52 -2.60
C GLU A 70 -14.25 -4.98 -2.16
N GLU A 71 -13.25 -5.86 -2.20
CA GLU A 71 -13.36 -7.24 -1.71
C GLU A 71 -13.69 -7.30 -0.21
N TYR A 72 -13.18 -6.35 0.57
CA TYR A 72 -13.48 -6.20 1.99
C TYR A 72 -14.75 -5.37 2.26
N GLY A 73 -15.48 -4.96 1.21
CA GLY A 73 -16.70 -4.16 1.33
C GLY A 73 -16.45 -2.71 1.73
N VAL A 74 -15.21 -2.22 1.60
CA VAL A 74 -14.81 -0.85 1.89
C VAL A 74 -14.82 -0.04 0.61
N SER A 75 -15.63 1.02 0.57
CA SER A 75 -15.65 1.96 -0.55
C SER A 75 -14.63 3.07 -0.29
N VAL A 76 -13.53 3.08 -1.03
CA VAL A 76 -12.51 4.13 -0.96
C VAL A 76 -12.71 5.11 -2.11
N SER A 77 -12.62 6.42 -1.84
CA SER A 77 -12.69 7.42 -2.91
C SER A 77 -11.40 7.48 -3.72
N ASP A 78 -11.47 7.87 -4.99
CA ASP A 78 -10.29 8.04 -5.85
C ASP A 78 -9.22 8.95 -5.21
N GLU A 79 -9.63 9.97 -4.45
CA GLU A 79 -8.73 10.87 -3.73
C GLU A 79 -7.94 10.13 -2.64
N LEU A 80 -8.63 9.36 -1.79
CA LEU A 80 -8.01 8.56 -0.74
C LEU A 80 -7.13 7.44 -1.32
N LEU A 81 -7.56 6.84 -2.42
CA LEU A 81 -6.81 5.82 -3.13
C LEU A 81 -5.49 6.37 -3.67
N SER A 82 -5.54 7.56 -4.29
CA SER A 82 -4.35 8.22 -4.80
C SER A 82 -3.40 8.63 -3.67
N GLU A 83 -3.92 9.13 -2.54
CA GLU A 83 -3.12 9.40 -1.33
C GLU A 83 -2.41 8.15 -0.80
N LEU A 84 -3.12 7.02 -0.74
CA LEU A 84 -2.56 5.75 -0.28
C LEU A 84 -1.46 5.26 -1.24
N VAL A 85 -1.67 5.38 -2.54
CA VAL A 85 -0.67 5.06 -3.56
C VAL A 85 0.57 5.94 -3.42
N GLU A 86 0.40 7.24 -3.20
CA GLU A 86 1.52 8.15 -2.95
C GLU A 86 2.32 7.77 -1.70
N LEU A 87 1.63 7.39 -0.62
CA LEU A 87 2.25 6.93 0.62
C LEU A 87 3.09 5.67 0.37
N VAL A 88 2.50 4.68 -0.31
CA VAL A 88 3.15 3.42 -0.70
C VAL A 88 4.39 3.67 -1.56
N MET A 89 4.27 4.49 -2.60
CA MET A 89 5.39 4.84 -3.48
C MET A 89 6.52 5.54 -2.72
N LYS A 90 6.18 6.44 -1.79
CA LYS A 90 7.17 7.14 -0.97
C LYS A 90 7.99 6.17 -0.12
N ILE A 91 7.35 5.18 0.49
CA ILE A 91 8.03 4.15 1.30
C ILE A 91 8.96 3.31 0.44
N HIS A 92 8.45 2.82 -0.69
CA HIS A 92 9.21 2.02 -1.64
C HIS A 92 10.45 2.74 -2.14
N ASN A 93 10.29 3.99 -2.58
CA ASN A 93 11.39 4.82 -3.07
C ASN A 93 12.40 5.17 -1.96
N THR A 94 11.94 5.38 -0.72
CA THR A 94 12.83 5.64 0.43
C THR A 94 13.69 4.42 0.76
N LYS A 95 13.10 3.21 0.71
CA LYS A 95 13.84 1.96 0.87
C LYS A 95 14.90 1.78 -0.21
N ASN A 96 14.57 2.05 -1.47
CA ASN A 96 15.51 1.91 -2.59
C ASN A 96 16.66 2.92 -2.53
N LYS A 97 16.41 4.14 -2.04
CA LYS A 97 17.46 5.14 -1.82
C LYS A 97 18.53 4.71 -0.80
N ASN A 98 18.16 3.90 0.20
CA ASN A 98 19.11 3.39 1.22
C ASN A 98 19.89 2.14 0.76
N ARG A 99 19.64 1.63 -0.45
CA ARG A 99 20.34 0.49 -1.05
C ARG A 99 21.39 0.89 -2.09
N GLU A 100 21.42 2.17 -2.51
CA GLU A 100 22.46 2.78 -3.36
C GLU A 100 23.63 3.28 -2.51
#